data_AF-M1AU87-F1
#
_entry.id   AF-M1AU87-F1
#
_cell.length_a   1.000
_cell.length_b   1.000
_cell.length_c   1.000
_cell.angle_alpha   90.00
_cell.angle_beta   90.00
_cell.angle_gamma   90.00
#
_symmetry.space_group_name_H-M   'P 1'
#
loop_
_entity.id
_entity.type
_entity.pdbx_description
1 polymer ?
#
loop_
_entity_poly.entity_id
_entity_poly.type
_entity_poly.pdbx_seq_one_letter_code
_entity_poly.pdbx_strand_id
1 'polypeptide(L)' 'MIIESFSDVWLRCFEQISCTIEGKENLEIEVENANVVEMMKKWYLGGTRGVSPTTISSLANNICVELSK' A
#
# COMPACT_ATOMS: atom_id res chain seq x y z
N MET A 1 -25.91 -5.90 -15.67
CA MET A 1 -25.40 -5.03 -14.59
C MET A 1 -24.34 -5.77 -13.76
N ILE A 2 -23.31 -6.36 -14.38
CA ILE A 2 -22.18 -7.03 -13.67
C ILE A 2 -20.92 -6.99 -14.57
N ILE A 3 -20.62 -5.84 -15.19
CA ILE A 3 -19.38 -5.70 -16.00
C ILE A 3 -18.73 -4.32 -15.79
N GLU A 4 -19.02 -3.62 -14.69
CA GLU A 4 -18.33 -2.36 -14.36
C GLU A 4 -17.46 -2.45 -13.10
N SER A 5 -17.61 -3.47 -12.25
CA SER A 5 -16.82 -3.55 -10.99
C SER A 5 -15.40 -4.10 -11.13
N PHE A 6 -14.95 -4.50 -12.32
CA PHE A 6 -13.61 -5.09 -12.49
C PHE A 6 -12.58 -4.15 -13.14
N SER A 7 -13.02 -3.12 -13.88
CA SER A 7 -12.12 -2.14 -14.51
C SER A 7 -11.70 -0.99 -13.57
N ASP A 8 -12.50 -0.66 -12.55
CA ASP A 8 -12.19 0.44 -11.62
C ASP A 8 -11.16 0.07 -10.55
N VAL A 9 -10.93 -1.24 -10.32
CA VAL A 9 -10.02 -1.74 -9.28
C VAL A 9 -8.56 -1.75 -9.75
N TRP A 10 -8.31 -1.77 -11.07
CA TRP A 10 -6.97 -1.92 -11.65
C TRP A 10 -6.33 -0.61 -12.17
N LEU A 11 -7.03 0.52 -12.08
CA LEU A 11 -6.61 1.79 -12.71
C LEU A 11 -6.43 2.98 -11.76
N ARG A 12 -6.53 2.77 -10.44
CA ARG A 12 -6.19 3.82 -9.48
C ARG A 12 -4.68 3.83 -9.23
N CYS A 13 -3.96 4.62 -10.03
CA CYS A 13 -2.54 4.92 -9.84
C CYS A 13 -2.28 6.01 -8.77
N PHE A 14 -3.30 6.40 -8.00
CA PHE A 14 -3.19 7.39 -6.93
C PHE A 14 -3.30 6.72 -5.55
N GLU A 15 -2.48 7.18 -4.61
CA GLU A 15 -2.53 6.74 -3.21
C GLU A 15 -3.01 7.90 -2.35
N GLN A 16 -3.94 7.62 -1.43
CA GLN A 16 -4.35 8.57 -0.40
C GLN A 16 -3.55 8.30 0.88
N ILE A 17 -2.85 9.30 1.37
CA ILE A 17 -2.09 9.22 2.62
C ILE A 17 -2.87 9.98 3.68
N SER A 18 -3.38 9.26 4.68
CA SER A 18 -4.00 9.84 5.86
C SER A 18 -3.02 9.86 7.03
N CYS A 19 -2.84 11.02 7.65
CA CYS A 19 -2.03 11.17 8.86
C CYS A 19 -2.94 11.58 10.03
N THR A 20 -2.98 10.73 11.05
CA THR A 20 -3.66 11.01 12.32
C THR A 20 -2.60 11.35 13.36
N ILE A 21 -2.71 12.54 13.95
CA ILE A 21 -1.83 12.99 15.02
C ILE A 21 -2.71 13.24 16.25
N GLU A 22 -2.31 12.71 17.40
CA GLU A 22 -3.07 12.83 18.64
C GLU A 22 -3.37 14.31 18.96
N GLY A 23 -4.66 14.63 19.12
CA GLY A 23 -5.13 15.99 19.39
C GLY A 23 -5.21 16.93 18.18
N LYS A 24 -5.01 16.45 16.94
CA LYS A 24 -5.18 17.24 15.71
C LYS A 24 -6.16 16.57 14.75
N GLU A 25 -6.66 17.37 13.81
CA GLU A 25 -7.49 16.89 12.71
C GLU A 25 -6.68 15.96 11.79
N ASN A 26 -7.36 14.98 11.19
CA ASN A 26 -6.77 14.08 10.21
C ASN A 26 -6.39 14.88 8.96
N LEU A 27 -5.14 14.69 8.51
CA LEU A 27 -4.65 15.27 7.26
C LEU A 27 -4.67 14.21 6.18
N GLU A 28 -5.29 14.53 5.05
CA GLU A 28 -5.34 13.66 3.87
C GLU A 28 -4.61 14.34 2.72
N ILE A 29 -3.73 13.59 2.06
CA ILE A 29 -2.99 14.04 0.88
C ILE A 29 -3.16 12.99 -0.21
N GLU A 30 -3.54 13.44 -1.39
CA GLU A 30 -3.63 12.60 -2.58
C GLU A 30 -2.32 12.69 -3.38
N VAL A 31 -1.74 11.54 -3.70
CA VAL A 31 -0.55 11.45 -4.55
C VAL A 31 -0.94 10.82 -5.87
N GLU A 32 -1.05 11.64 -6.91
CA GLU A 32 -1.50 11.20 -8.24
C GLU A 32 -0.38 10.62 -9.11
N ASN A 33 0.88 10.90 -8.78
CA ASN A 33 2.01 10.45 -9.60
C ASN A 33 2.29 8.97 -9.37
N ALA A 34 1.97 8.14 -10.37
CA ALA A 34 2.16 6.69 -10.34
C ALA A 34 3.58 6.24 -9.95
N ASN A 35 4.62 6.93 -10.45
CA ASN A 35 6.01 6.59 -10.13
C ASN A 35 6.33 6.89 -8.66
N VAL A 36 5.80 8.00 -8.14
CA VAL A 36 5.98 8.37 -6.72
C VAL A 36 5.24 7.37 -5.82
N VAL A 37 4.00 7.03 -6.16
CA VAL A 37 3.20 6.03 -5.44
C VAL A 37 3.91 4.67 -5.40
N GLU A 38 4.42 4.21 -6.55
CA GLU A 38 5.16 2.95 -6.61
C GLU A 38 6.43 2.99 -5.76
N MET A 39 7.17 4.10 -5.78
CA MET A 39 8.38 4.26 -4.97
C MET A 39 8.08 4.33 -3.47
N MET A 40 6.99 4.98 -3.07
CA MET A 40 6.52 5.00 -1.68
C MET A 40 6.17 3.59 -1.18
N LYS A 41 5.47 2.80 -2.00
CA LYS A 41 5.20 1.38 -1.69
C LYS A 41 6.49 0.58 -1.58
N LYS A 42 7.43 0.77 -2.50
CA LYS A 42 8.73 0.08 -2.50
C LYS A 42 9.62 0.47 -1.31
N TRP A 43 9.45 1.64 -0.70
CA TRP A 43 10.18 1.98 0.53
C TRP A 43 9.91 0.99 1.68
N TYR A 44 8.70 0.44 1.78
CA TYR A 44 8.37 -0.52 2.82
C TYR A 44 8.29 -1.97 2.32
N LEU A 45 7.88 -2.17 1.07
CA LEU A 45 7.66 -3.49 0.47
C LEU A 45 8.73 -3.89 -0.56
N GLY A 46 9.84 -3.14 -0.65
CA GLY A 46 10.92 -3.36 -1.62
C GLY A 46 11.84 -4.56 -1.35
N GLY A 47 11.41 -5.55 -0.57
CA GLY A 47 12.22 -6.72 -0.22
C GLY A 47 13.51 -6.33 0.50
N THR A 48 14.66 -6.66 -0.09
CA THR A 48 15.98 -6.36 0.51
C THR A 48 16.27 -4.86 0.66
N ARG A 49 15.52 -4.01 -0.04
CA ARG A 49 15.69 -2.54 -0.01
C ARG A 49 14.63 -1.83 0.84
N GLY A 50 13.78 -2.58 1.54
CA GLY A 50 12.78 -1.98 2.41
C GLY A 50 13.39 -1.40 3.68
N VAL A 51 12.76 -0.35 4.21
CA VAL A 51 13.17 0.35 5.43
C VAL A 51 13.22 -0.57 6.65
N SER A 52 12.33 -1.58 6.72
CA SER A 52 12.23 -2.51 7.84
C SER A 52 12.27 -3.97 7.37
N PRO A 53 13.43 -4.64 7.47
CA PRO A 53 13.55 -6.06 7.14
C PRO A 53 12.64 -6.97 7.98
N THR A 54 12.38 -6.61 9.25
CA THR A 54 11.52 -7.39 10.14
C THR A 54 10.05 -7.34 9.70
N THR A 55 9.58 -6.19 9.23
CA THR A 55 8.23 -6.04 8.66
C THR A 55 8.07 -6.90 7.42
N ILE A 56 9.08 -6.94 6.55
CA ILE A 56 9.05 -7.75 5.32
C ILE A 56 9.00 -9.23 5.64
N SER A 57 9.85 -9.71 6.56
CA SER A 57 9.84 -11.11 6.98
C SER A 57 8.52 -11.52 7.64
N SER A 58 7.98 -10.66 8.51
CA SER A 58 6.67 -10.91 9.14
C SER A 58 5.54 -10.99 8.11
N LEU A 59 5.52 -10.05 7.16
CA LEU A 59 4.52 -10.02 6.10
C LEU A 59 4.62 -11.26 5.19
N ALA A 60 5.83 -11.62 4.76
CA ALA A 60 6.06 -12.79 3.92
C ALA A 60 5.62 -14.09 4.61
N ASN A 61 5.92 -14.25 5.90
CA ASN A 61 5.50 -15.41 6.68
C ASN A 61 3.97 -15.49 6.79
N ASN A 62 3.31 -14.38 7.11
CA ASN A 62 1.85 -14.35 7.25
C ASN A 62 1.14 -14.64 5.92
N ILE A 63 1.64 -14.09 4.80
CA ILE A 63 1.08 -14.39 3.46
C ILE A 63 1.27 -15.88 3.11
N CYS A 64 2.44 -16.46 3.41
CA CYS A 64 2.69 -17.88 3.18
C CYS A 64 1.70 -18.77 3.95
N VAL A 65 1.39 -18.41 5.20
CA VAL A 65 0.38 -19.11 6.02
C VAL A 65 -1.01 -18.99 5.41
N GLU A 66 -1.44 -17.80 4.98
CA GLU A 66 -2.76 -17.60 4.37
C GLU A 66 -2.93 -18.35 3.05
N LEU A 67 -1.89 -18.38 2.20
CA LEU A 67 -1.93 -19.07 0.91
C LEU A 67 -1.81 -20.61 1.01
N SER A 68 -1.47 -21.12 2.19
CA SER A 68 -1.36 -22.56 2.45
C SER A 68 -2.65 -23.18 3.03
N LYS A 69 -3.72 -22.40 3.13
CA LYS A 69 -5.08 -22.82 3.54
C LYS A 69 -5.91 -23.22 2.33
#